data_AF-A0A452Y0N4-F1
#
_entry.id   AF-A0A452Y0N4-F1
#
_cell.length_a   1.000
_cell.length_b   1.000
_cell.length_c   1.000
_cell.angle_alpha   90.00
_cell.angle_beta   90.00
_cell.angle_gamma   90.00
#
_symmetry.space_group_name_H-M   'P 1'
#
loop_
_entity.id
_entity.type
_entity.pdbx_description
1 polymer ?
#
loop_
_entity_poly.entity_id
_entity_poly.type
_entity_poly.pdbx_seq_one_letter_code
_entity_poly.pdbx_strand_id
1 'polypeptide(L)' 'TEEELLAEIYKLRDQISSTGKLDLEFLEELSEAGREVLTGLLAFNPDKRITAAEALEHRWFSKPKGAEHPGFVSLMS' A
#
# COMPACT_ATOMS: atom_id res chain seq x y z
N THR A 1 4.85 -3.56 -27.53
CA THR A 1 3.78 -3.01 -28.40
C THR A 1 2.57 -2.69 -27.54
N GLU A 2 1.57 -1.98 -28.06
CA GLU A 2 0.32 -1.71 -27.33
C GLU A 2 -0.36 -3.01 -26.84
N GLU A 3 -0.26 -4.07 -27.64
CA GLU A 3 -0.79 -5.40 -27.32
C GLU A 3 -0.13 -6.04 -26.10
N GLU A 4 1.21 -5.90 -25.95
CA GLU A 4 1.94 -6.39 -24.78
C GLU A 4 1.50 -5.64 -23.50
N LEU A 5 1.32 -4.33 -23.61
CA LEU A 5 0.92 -3.48 -22.49
C LEU A 5 -0.53 -3.80 -22.04
N LEU A 6 -1.43 -4.04 -22.99
CA LEU A 6 -2.79 -4.51 -22.71
C LEU A 6 -2.78 -5.89 -22.05
N ALA A 7 -1.96 -6.82 -22.52
CA ALA A 7 -1.85 -8.15 -21.93
C ALA A 7 -1.37 -8.11 -20.48
N GLU A 8 -0.41 -7.23 -20.16
CA GLU A 8 0.03 -6.99 -18.78
C GLU A 8 -1.09 -6.43 -17.90
N ILE A 9 -1.86 -5.44 -18.40
CA ILE A 9 -3.00 -4.87 -17.67
C ILE A 9 -4.07 -5.93 -17.39
N TYR A 10 -4.41 -6.76 -18.38
CA TYR A 10 -5.39 -7.84 -18.21
C TYR A 10 -4.93 -8.89 -17.20
N LYS A 11 -3.64 -9.26 -17.24
CA LYS A 11 -3.03 -10.17 -16.25
C LYS A 11 -3.09 -9.57 -14.85
N LEU A 12 -2.78 -8.28 -14.70
CA LEU A 12 -2.86 -7.57 -13.42
C LEU A 12 -4.29 -7.59 -12.86
N ARG A 13 -5.28 -7.27 -13.70
CA ARG A 13 -6.70 -7.30 -13.33
C ARG A 13 -7.14 -8.69 -12.86
N ASP A 14 -6.74 -9.74 -13.56
CA ASP A 14 -7.09 -11.11 -13.21
C ASP A 14 -6.42 -11.54 -11.90
N GLN A 15 -5.17 -11.15 -11.66
CA GLN A 15 -4.49 -11.38 -10.37
C GLN A 15 -5.20 -10.67 -9.21
N ILE A 16 -5.61 -9.41 -9.41
CA ILE A 16 -6.38 -8.65 -8.42
C ILE A 16 -7.72 -9.34 -8.13
N SER A 17 -8.40 -9.81 -9.17
CA SER A 17 -9.70 -10.48 -9.04
C SER A 17 -9.60 -11.85 -8.35
N SER A 18 -8.54 -12.62 -8.67
CA SER A 18 -8.32 -13.98 -8.15
C SER A 18 -7.76 -13.99 -6.73
N THR A 19 -6.74 -13.16 -6.47
CA THR A 19 -5.97 -13.19 -5.21
C THR A 19 -6.45 -12.12 -4.23
N GLY A 20 -7.13 -11.08 -4.72
CA GLY A 20 -7.56 -9.93 -3.91
C GLY A 20 -6.39 -9.07 -3.40
N LYS A 21 -5.16 -9.31 -3.88
CA LYS A 21 -3.92 -8.71 -3.39
C LYS A 21 -3.11 -8.16 -4.57
N LEU A 22 -2.52 -6.99 -4.38
CA LEU A 22 -1.51 -6.45 -5.27
C LEU A 22 -0.16 -7.10 -4.93
N ASP A 23 0.52 -7.63 -5.94
CA ASP A 23 1.92 -7.98 -5.81
C ASP A 23 2.74 -6.68 -5.81
N LEU A 24 3.32 -6.35 -4.65
CA LEU A 24 4.09 -5.13 -4.44
C LEU A 24 5.59 -5.43 -4.32
N GLU A 25 6.04 -6.61 -4.72
CA GLU A 25 7.45 -7.02 -4.67
C GLU A 25 8.35 -6.10 -5.50
N PHE A 26 7.82 -5.44 -6.53
CA PHE A 26 8.55 -4.47 -7.34
C PHE A 26 8.87 -3.14 -6.61
N LEU A 27 8.29 -2.89 -5.44
CA LEU A 27 8.56 -1.69 -4.64
C LEU A 27 9.73 -1.96 -3.66
N GLU A 28 10.95 -1.94 -4.18
CA GLU A 28 12.18 -2.18 -3.41
C GLU A 28 12.39 -1.18 -2.28
N GLU A 29 11.92 0.06 -2.45
CA GLU A 29 12.02 1.14 -1.45
C GLU A 29 11.15 0.91 -0.22
N LEU A 30 10.11 0.06 -0.34
CA LEU A 30 9.20 -0.24 0.75
C LEU A 30 9.76 -1.38 1.62
N SER A 31 9.79 -1.18 2.94
CA SER A 31 9.98 -2.28 3.88
C SER A 31 8.84 -3.30 3.78
N GLU A 32 9.07 -4.53 4.24
CA GLU A 32 8.02 -5.58 4.35
C GLU A 32 6.76 -5.07 5.06
N ALA A 33 6.93 -4.43 6.23
CA ALA A 33 5.82 -3.83 6.98
C ALA A 33 5.08 -2.73 6.19
N GLY A 34 5.76 -2.05 5.28
CA GLY A 34 5.17 -1.03 4.41
C GLY A 34 4.31 -1.64 3.32
N ARG A 35 4.79 -2.75 2.72
CA ARG A 35 4.01 -3.53 1.73
C ARG A 35 2.75 -4.12 2.34
N GLU A 36 2.81 -4.57 3.59
CA GLU A 36 1.66 -5.11 4.32
C GLU A 36 0.55 -4.06 4.50
N VAL A 37 0.89 -2.89 5.06
CA VAL A 37 -0.11 -1.84 5.29
C VAL A 37 -0.66 -1.29 3.98
N LEU A 38 0.19 -1.15 2.96
CA LEU A 38 -0.23 -0.69 1.63
C LEU A 38 -1.15 -1.71 0.94
N THR A 39 -0.87 -3.00 1.08
CA THR A 39 -1.76 -4.08 0.61
C THR A 39 -3.14 -3.97 1.23
N GLY A 40 -3.22 -3.75 2.55
CA GLY A 40 -4.49 -3.62 3.25
C GLY A 40 -5.29 -2.39 2.81
N LEU A 41 -4.61 -1.26 2.59
CA LEU A 41 -5.24 -0.02 2.11
C LEU A 41 -5.75 -0.12 0.67
N LEU A 42 -5.01 -0.84 -0.17
CA LEU A 42 -5.33 -1.05 -1.58
C LEU A 42 -6.07 -2.38 -1.83
N ALA A 43 -6.68 -2.96 -0.78
CA ALA A 43 -7.51 -4.15 -0.94
C ALA A 43 -8.67 -3.85 -1.91
N PHE A 44 -8.79 -4.71 -2.93
CA PHE A 44 -9.79 -4.55 -3.97
C PHE A 44 -11.22 -4.69 -3.43
N ASN A 45 -11.45 -5.71 -2.59
CA ASN A 45 -12.72 -5.85 -1.89
C ASN A 45 -12.78 -4.81 -0.76
N PRO A 46 -13.77 -3.89 -0.75
CA PRO A 46 -13.91 -2.89 0.30
C PRO A 46 -14.08 -3.49 1.69
N ASP A 47 -14.71 -4.66 1.83
CA ASP A 47 -14.91 -5.32 3.12
C ASP A 47 -13.59 -5.87 3.72
N LYS A 48 -12.56 -6.02 2.88
CA LYS A 48 -11.21 -6.46 3.28
C LYS A 48 -10.24 -5.29 3.43
N ARG A 49 -10.68 -4.06 3.13
CA ARG A 49 -9.83 -2.87 3.21
C ARG A 49 -9.69 -2.44 4.66
N ILE A 50 -8.45 -2.28 5.10
CA ILE A 50 -8.19 -1.80 6.46
C ILE A 50 -8.62 -0.34 6.60
N THR A 51 -9.11 0.02 7.78
CA THR A 51 -9.47 1.40 8.13
C THR A 51 -8.22 2.25 8.38
N ALA A 52 -8.38 3.57 8.36
CA ALA A 52 -7.31 4.48 8.73
C ALA A 52 -6.81 4.24 10.17
N ALA A 53 -7.70 3.88 11.10
CA ALA A 53 -7.33 3.57 12.48
C ALA A 53 -6.46 2.30 12.55
N GLU A 54 -6.90 1.21 11.92
CA GLU A 54 -6.12 -0.04 11.87
C GLU A 54 -4.77 0.14 11.16
N ALA A 55 -4.73 0.97 10.12
CA ALA A 55 -3.48 1.31 9.44
C ALA A 55 -2.49 2.01 10.39
N LEU A 56 -2.95 2.98 11.18
CA LEU A 56 -2.11 3.71 12.14
C LEU A 56 -1.60 2.85 13.30
N GLU A 57 -2.31 1.77 13.63
CA GLU A 57 -1.87 0.77 14.61
C GLU A 57 -0.83 -0.22 14.04
N HIS A 58 -0.62 -0.23 12.73
CA HIS A 58 0.30 -1.16 12.07
C HIS A 58 1.77 -0.95 12.49
N ARG A 59 2.54 -2.05 12.57
CA ARG A 59 3.97 -2.05 12.96
C ARG A 59 4.86 -1.11 12.13
N TRP A 60 4.43 -0.79 10.91
CA TRP A 60 5.11 0.19 10.05
C TRP A 60 5.15 1.60 10.66
N PHE A 61 4.09 1.98 11.38
CA PHE A 61 3.97 3.26 12.09
C PHE A 61 4.48 3.22 13.53
N SER A 62 4.82 2.06 14.08
CA SER A 62 5.25 1.90 15.48
C SER A 62 6.68 2.42 15.78
N LYS A 63 7.37 3.01 14.80
CA LYS A 63 8.64 3.71 15.06
C LYS A 63 8.43 4.86 16.05
N PRO A 64 9.43 5.21 16.88
CA PRO A 64 9.24 6.16 17.97
C PRO A 64 8.75 7.51 17.45
N LYS A 65 7.68 8.01 18.10
CA LYS A 65 7.13 9.35 17.93
C LYS A 65 8.26 10.36 18.22
N GLY A 66 8.79 10.98 17.17
CA GLY A 66 9.93 11.89 17.29
C GLY A 66 10.80 12.03 16.03
N ALA A 67 10.50 11.32 14.95
CA ALA A 67 11.03 11.68 13.63
C ALA A 67 10.28 12.91 13.10
N GLU A 68 10.55 14.07 13.71
CA GLU A 68 10.34 15.37 13.09
C GLU A 68 11.02 15.31 11.72
N HIS A 69 10.26 15.18 10.63
CA HIS A 69 10.86 15.31 9.31
C HIS A 69 11.22 16.79 9.15
N PRO A 70 12.49 17.16 8.90
CA PRO A 70 12.83 18.55 8.63
C PRO A 70 12.00 18.99 7.42
N GLY A 71 11.02 19.88 7.64
CA GLY A 71 10.09 20.36 6.61
C GLY A 71 8.61 19.95 6.78
N PHE A 72 8.24 19.09 7.74
CA PHE A 72 6.81 18.87 8.04
C PHE A 72 6.30 19.98 8.96
N VAL A 73 5.77 21.05 8.37
CA VAL A 73 5.11 22.12 9.12
C VAL A 73 3.71 21.65 9.48
N SER A 74 3.40 21.58 10.78
CA SER A 74 2.04 21.34 11.26
C SER A 74 1.11 22.43 10.70
N LEU A 75 0.09 22.04 9.94
CA LEU A 75 -0.92 22.96 9.38
C LEU A 75 -1.85 23.56 10.47
N MET A 76 -1.63 23.20 11.73
CA MET A 76 -2.50 23.56 12.86
C MET A 76 -1.95 24.71 13.71
N SER A 77 -1.02 25.52 13.18
CA SER A 77 -0.59 26.78 13.82
C SER A 77 -1.32 27.99 13.25
#